data_AF-A0A4Y2PA64-F1
#
_entry.id   AF-A0A4Y2PA64-F1
#
_cell.length_a   1.000
_cell.length_b   1.000
_cell.length_c   1.000
_cell.angle_alpha   90.00
_cell.angle_beta   90.00
_cell.angle_gamma   90.00
#
_symmetry.space_group_name_H-M   'P 1'
#
loop_
_entity.id
_entity.type
_entity.pdbx_description
1 polymer ?
#
loop_
_entity_poly.entity_id
_entity_poly.type
_entity_poly.pdbx_seq_one_letter_code
_entity_poly.pdbx_strand_id
1 'polypeptide(L)'
;MVSGDSSQVVEPSGLPFKVLGVSWNKREDSLYFHVQNLVTFLSGRVNSKRCLLQAIGRIFDPVGFLGPFVLRVKLLMQEIWKLSLDLDDDLPECLSLAWNRWCNEVPGLGELGISRYFFSNSLFSI
;
A
#
# COMPACT_ATOMS: atom_id res chain seq x y z
N MET A 1 -17.03 10.76 -27.50
CA MET A 1 -17.29 9.47 -26.82
C MET A 1 -16.67 9.57 -25.44
N VAL A 2 -17.50 9.89 -24.44
CA VAL A 2 -17.09 9.98 -23.03
C VAL A 2 -17.20 8.56 -22.47
N SER A 3 -16.07 7.89 -22.26
CA SER A 3 -16.04 6.62 -21.52
C SER A 3 -16.26 6.93 -20.04
N GLY A 4 -17.24 6.25 -19.46
CA GLY A 4 -17.79 6.51 -18.14
C GLY A 4 -16.79 6.40 -17.00
N ASP A 5 -16.82 7.41 -16.14
CA ASP A 5 -16.16 7.42 -14.85
C ASP A 5 -16.85 6.39 -13.95
N SER A 6 -16.11 5.34 -13.59
CA SER A 6 -16.61 4.22 -12.79
C SER A 6 -16.82 4.71 -11.36
N SER A 7 -18.06 5.10 -11.09
CA SER A 7 -18.49 5.77 -9.87
C SER A 7 -18.14 4.94 -8.63
N GLN A 8 -17.06 5.31 -7.96
CA GLN A 8 -16.87 4.98 -6.56
C GLN A 8 -18.01 5.64 -5.79
N VAL A 9 -18.77 4.87 -5.02
CA VAL A 9 -19.82 5.43 -4.16
C VAL A 9 -19.13 6.06 -2.97
N VAL A 10 -18.78 7.32 -3.14
CA VAL A 10 -18.18 8.19 -2.12
C VAL A 10 -19.28 8.62 -1.15
N GLU A 11 -19.01 8.69 0.16
CA GLU A 11 -19.96 9.29 1.11
C GLU A 11 -20.31 10.73 0.72
N PRO A 12 -21.44 11.29 1.20
CA PRO A 12 -21.74 12.72 1.01
C PRO A 12 -20.62 13.66 1.52
N SER A 13 -19.70 13.15 2.34
CA SER A 13 -18.50 13.82 2.84
C SER A 13 -17.30 13.83 1.87
N GLY A 14 -17.35 13.12 0.74
CA GLY A 14 -16.21 13.01 -0.18
C GLY A 14 -15.19 11.93 0.19
N LEU A 15 -15.39 11.22 1.31
CA LEU A 15 -14.46 10.21 1.83
C LEU A 15 -14.85 8.78 1.44
N PRO A 16 -13.86 7.90 1.20
CA PRO A 16 -14.13 6.49 0.96
C PRO A 16 -14.68 5.82 2.23
N PHE A 17 -15.66 4.94 2.05
CA PHE A 17 -16.15 4.10 3.14
C PHE A 17 -15.01 3.20 3.65
N LYS A 18 -14.89 3.09 4.98
CA LYS A 18 -13.88 2.25 5.62
C LYS A 18 -14.50 1.21 6.54
N VAL A 19 -13.88 0.03 6.60
CA VAL A 19 -14.16 -1.01 7.58
C VAL A 19 -12.84 -1.46 8.19
N LEU A 20 -12.77 -1.48 9.52
CA LEU A 20 -11.52 -1.70 10.26
C LEU A 20 -10.37 -0.75 9.84
N GLY A 21 -10.67 0.39 9.21
CA GLY A 21 -9.69 1.35 8.69
C GLY A 21 -9.13 1.04 7.29
N VAL A 22 -9.58 -0.02 6.63
CA VAL A 22 -9.32 -0.32 5.21
C VAL A 22 -10.48 0.19 4.36
N SER A 23 -10.21 0.68 3.15
CA SER A 23 -11.27 1.18 2.26
C SER A 23 -12.10 0.03 1.70
N TRP A 24 -13.42 0.25 1.57
CA TRP A 24 -14.37 -0.75 1.11
C TRP A 24 -15.21 -0.20 -0.05
N ASN A 25 -15.14 -0.89 -1.19
CA ASN A 25 -16.03 -0.69 -2.31
C ASN A 25 -17.30 -1.53 -2.11
N LYS A 26 -18.40 -0.84 -1.75
CA LYS A 26 -19.69 -1.49 -1.48
C LYS A 26 -20.34 -2.13 -2.72
N ARG A 27 -20.01 -1.63 -3.92
CA ARG A 27 -20.61 -2.12 -5.17
C ARG A 27 -20.05 -3.50 -5.53
N GLU A 28 -18.72 -3.60 -5.54
CA GLU A 28 -17.99 -4.82 -5.91
C GLU A 28 -17.73 -5.74 -4.71
N ASP A 29 -18.23 -5.34 -3.55
CA ASP A 29 -17.93 -5.94 -2.25
C ASP A 29 -16.45 -6.27 -2.00
N SER A 30 -15.57 -5.32 -2.29
CA SER A 30 -14.12 -5.51 -2.24
C SER A 30 -13.42 -4.51 -1.33
N LEU A 31 -12.42 -4.99 -0.58
CA LEU A 31 -11.50 -4.15 0.17
C LEU A 31 -10.38 -3.68 -0.76
N TYR A 32 -9.92 -2.45 -0.58
CA TYR A 32 -8.84 -1.87 -1.37
C TYR A 32 -8.00 -0.91 -0.52
N PHE A 33 -6.80 -0.61 -1.01
CA PHE A 33 -5.85 0.25 -0.31
C PHE A 33 -5.72 1.59 -1.00
N HIS A 34 -5.89 2.67 -0.23
CA HIS A 34 -5.73 4.01 -0.75
C HIS A 34 -4.26 4.43 -0.69
N VAL A 35 -3.54 4.21 -1.79
CA VAL A 35 -2.07 4.38 -1.85
C VAL A 35 -1.63 5.81 -2.16
N GLN A 36 -2.55 6.71 -2.52
CA GLN A 36 -2.21 8.04 -3.02
C GLN A 36 -1.35 8.85 -2.03
N ASN A 37 -1.64 8.79 -0.73
CA ASN A 37 -0.84 9.47 0.29
C ASN A 37 0.62 8.96 0.30
N LEU A 38 0.78 7.64 0.21
CA LEU A 38 2.08 7.00 0.17
C LEU A 38 2.79 7.34 -1.15
N VAL A 39 2.13 7.22 -2.30
CA VAL A 39 2.69 7.56 -3.62
C VAL A 39 3.14 9.03 -3.67
N THR A 40 2.35 9.96 -3.17
CA THR A 40 2.73 11.39 -3.14
C THR A 40 3.92 11.64 -2.22
N PHE A 41 3.96 11.02 -1.03
CA PHE A 41 5.14 11.05 -0.18
C PHE A 41 6.37 10.46 -0.89
N LEU A 42 6.13 9.48 -1.76
CA LEU A 42 7.14 8.74 -2.50
C LEU A 42 7.76 9.52 -3.69
N SER A 43 7.11 10.54 -4.24
CA SER A 43 7.54 11.17 -5.49
C SER A 43 8.71 12.16 -5.39
N GLY A 44 9.05 12.67 -4.20
CA GLY A 44 10.00 13.79 -4.05
C GLY A 44 11.03 13.62 -2.94
N ARG A 45 11.43 12.39 -2.64
CA ARG A 45 12.16 12.05 -1.40
C ARG A 45 13.59 11.60 -1.63
N VAL A 46 14.34 11.64 -0.53
CA VAL A 46 15.70 11.14 -0.40
C VAL A 46 15.70 9.66 0.00
N ASN A 47 16.70 8.92 -0.44
CA ASN A 47 16.91 7.52 -0.04
C ASN A 47 17.62 7.48 1.30
N SER A 48 16.88 7.73 2.39
CA SER A 48 17.38 7.71 3.76
C SER A 48 16.59 6.76 4.68
N LYS A 49 17.19 6.44 5.83
CA LYS A 49 16.57 5.62 6.88
C LYS A 49 15.28 6.24 7.43
N ARG A 50 15.25 7.57 7.61
CA ARG A 50 14.07 8.34 8.02
C ARG A 50 12.94 8.19 7.01
N CYS A 51 13.27 8.31 5.73
CA CYS A 51 12.31 8.19 4.65
C CYS A 51 11.65 6.80 4.62
N LEU A 52 12.45 5.75 4.79
CA LEU A 52 11.97 4.36 4.85
C LEU A 52 11.00 4.15 6.03
N LEU A 53 11.38 4.61 7.23
CA LEU A 53 10.52 4.56 8.42
C LEU A 53 9.18 5.29 8.22
N GLN A 54 9.25 6.50 7.67
CA GLN A 54 8.07 7.32 7.39
C GLN A 54 7.15 6.65 6.37
N ALA A 55 7.69 5.96 5.37
CA ALA A 55 6.90 5.19 4.42
C ALA A 55 6.24 3.98 5.07
N ILE A 56 6.98 3.18 5.86
CA ILE A 56 6.43 2.02 6.57
C ILE A 56 5.28 2.46 7.48
N GLY A 57 5.45 3.55 8.24
CA GLY A 57 4.44 4.05 9.16
C GLY A 57 3.17 4.58 8.49
N ARG A 58 3.19 4.85 7.18
CA ARG A 58 2.00 5.24 6.41
C ARG A 58 1.17 4.04 5.94
N ILE A 59 1.69 2.83 6.03
CA ILE A 59 0.95 1.63 5.65
C ILE A 59 0.12 1.16 6.84
N PHE A 60 -1.19 1.28 6.70
CA PHE A 60 -2.15 0.74 7.66
C PHE A 60 -2.76 -0.55 7.11
N ASP A 61 -2.41 -1.68 7.72
CA ASP A 61 -2.88 -3.02 7.32
C ASP A 61 -3.22 -3.86 8.56
N PRO A 62 -4.42 -3.70 9.12
CA PRO A 62 -4.82 -4.37 10.37
C PRO A 62 -5.08 -5.87 10.18
N VAL A 63 -5.38 -6.32 8.96
CA VAL A 63 -5.72 -7.71 8.65
C VAL A 63 -4.52 -8.48 8.08
N GLY A 64 -3.48 -7.78 7.59
CA GLY A 64 -2.25 -8.40 7.10
C GLY A 64 -2.28 -8.72 5.60
N PHE A 65 -3.19 -8.16 4.82
CA PHE A 65 -3.29 -8.41 3.38
C PHE A 65 -2.06 -7.94 2.60
N LEU A 66 -1.41 -6.87 3.07
CA LEU A 66 -0.16 -6.36 2.54
C LEU A 66 1.05 -7.00 3.22
N GLY A 67 0.87 -8.04 4.04
CA GLY A 67 1.92 -8.71 4.81
C GLY A 67 3.18 -9.02 4.00
N PRO A 68 3.10 -9.75 2.86
CA PRO A 68 4.27 -10.04 2.03
C PRO A 68 4.96 -8.78 1.47
N PHE A 69 4.16 -7.76 1.13
CA PHE A 69 4.66 -6.50 0.60
C PHE A 69 5.40 -5.69 1.68
N VAL A 70 4.80 -5.56 2.87
CA VAL A 70 5.35 -4.82 4.02
C VAL A 70 6.55 -5.55 4.62
N LEU A 71 6.56 -6.89 4.58
CA LEU A 71 7.68 -7.69 5.09
C LEU A 71 8.98 -7.35 4.36
N ARG A 72 8.97 -7.19 3.03
CA ARG A 72 10.18 -6.87 2.26
C ARG A 72 10.84 -5.57 2.73
N VAL A 73 10.05 -4.52 2.96
CA VAL A 73 10.60 -3.24 3.45
C VAL A 73 11.01 -3.31 4.92
N LYS A 74 10.36 -4.14 5.74
CA LYS A 74 10.81 -4.40 7.13
C LYS A 74 12.13 -5.15 7.18
N LEU A 75 12.34 -6.14 6.31
CA LEU A 75 13.63 -6.82 6.16
C LEU A 75 14.72 -5.84 5.70
N LEU A 76 14.41 -5.00 4.72
CA LEU A 76 15.33 -3.94 4.29
C LEU A 76 15.68 -2.98 5.45
N MET A 77 14.68 -2.59 6.25
CA MET A 77 14.91 -1.78 7.44
C MET A 77 15.84 -2.48 8.43
N GLN A 78 15.70 -3.79 8.64
CA GLN A 78 16.61 -4.56 9.50
C GLN A 78 18.05 -4.54 8.99
N GLU A 79 18.27 -4.66 7.68
CA GLU A 79 19.62 -4.53 7.10
C GLU A 79 20.19 -3.13 7.29
N ILE A 80 19.38 -2.08 7.08
CA ILE A 80 19.79 -0.68 7.32
C ILE A 80 20.13 -0.45 8.80
N TRP A 81 19.41 -1.05 9.74
CA TRP A 81 19.70 -0.93 11.17
C TRP A 81 21.02 -1.56 11.60
N LYS A 82 21.53 -2.55 10.86
CA LYS A 82 22.86 -3.13 11.11
C LYS A 82 23.97 -2.17 10.68
N LEU A 83 23.66 -1.20 9.84
CA LEU A 83 24.58 -0.14 9.47
C LEU A 83 24.51 0.97 10.52
N SER A 84 25.66 1.49 10.91
CA SER A 84 25.79 2.67 11.79
C SER A 84 25.51 3.96 11.02
N LEU A 85 24.35 4.02 10.34
CA LEU A 85 23.86 5.19 9.61
C LEU A 85 22.93 6.02 10.50
N ASP A 86 23.08 7.33 10.41
CA ASP A 86 22.13 8.28 10.97
C ASP A 86 20.81 8.25 10.18
N LEU A 87 19.79 8.91 10.73
CA LEU A 87 18.44 8.88 10.16
C LEU A 87 18.37 9.51 8.77
N ASP A 88 19.17 10.54 8.51
CA ASP A 88 19.13 11.33 7.28
C ASP A 88 20.27 11.00 6.31
N ASP A 89 21.15 10.06 6.67
CA ASP A 89 22.22 9.60 5.79
C ASP A 89 21.65 8.89 4.55
N ASP A 90 22.39 9.05 3.44
CA ASP A 90 22.11 8.35 2.20
C ASP A 90 22.34 6.84 2.36
N LEU A 91 21.41 6.06 1.81
CA LEU A 91 21.54 4.61 1.79
C LEU A 91 22.65 4.15 0.83
N PRO A 92 23.44 3.13 1.20
CA PRO A 92 24.35 2.46 0.29
C PRO A 92 23.63 1.99 -0.97
N GLU A 93 24.35 1.96 -2.09
CA GLU A 93 23.79 1.70 -3.43
C GLU A 93 22.90 0.45 -3.48
N CYS A 94 23.35 -0.66 -2.91
CA CYS A 94 22.60 -1.92 -2.91
C CYS A 94 21.24 -1.82 -2.17
N LEU A 95 21.20 -1.13 -1.03
CA LEU A 95 20.00 -0.93 -0.23
C LEU A 95 19.08 0.11 -0.87
N SER A 96 19.66 1.15 -1.47
CA SER A 96 18.95 2.15 -2.26
C SER A 96 18.25 1.51 -3.47
N LEU A 97 18.90 0.60 -4.20
CA LEU A 97 18.27 -0.14 -5.30
C LEU A 97 17.10 -1.03 -4.83
N ALA A 98 17.26 -1.73 -3.70
CA ALA A 98 16.18 -2.51 -3.12
C ALA A 98 15.00 -1.62 -2.68
N TRP A 99 15.29 -0.48 -2.05
CA TRP A 99 14.31 0.51 -1.64
C TRP A 99 13.53 1.08 -2.82
N ASN A 100 14.23 1.53 -3.86
CA ASN A 100 13.62 2.10 -5.06
C ASN A 100 12.73 1.09 -5.79
N ARG A 101 13.13 -0.19 -5.85
CA ARG A 101 12.26 -1.25 -6.39
C ARG A 101 10.96 -1.38 -5.61
N TRP A 102 11.03 -1.49 -4.29
CA TRP A 102 9.84 -1.55 -3.44
C TRP A 102 8.93 -0.32 -3.63
N CYS A 103 9.54 0.86 -3.75
CA CYS A 103 8.83 2.11 -3.99
C CYS A 103 8.06 2.15 -5.30
N ASN A 104 8.66 1.63 -6.37
CA ASN A 104 8.07 1.61 -7.71
C ASN A 104 6.89 0.62 -7.81
N GLU A 105 6.80 -0.33 -6.89
CA GLU A 105 5.68 -1.28 -6.82
C GLU A 105 4.49 -0.74 -6.01
N VAL A 106 4.68 0.29 -5.19
CA VAL A 106 3.61 0.87 -4.35
C VAL A 106 2.38 1.31 -5.15
N PRO A 107 2.49 1.98 -6.32
CA PRO A 107 1.31 2.35 -7.09
C PRO A 107 0.42 1.15 -7.45
N GLY A 108 1.00 -0.02 -7.72
CA GLY A 108 0.27 -1.23 -8.06
C GLY A 108 -0.59 -1.79 -6.92
N LEU A 109 -0.30 -1.42 -5.66
CA LEU A 109 -1.17 -1.79 -4.53
C LEU A 109 -2.56 -1.13 -4.61
N GLY A 110 -2.71 -0.04 -5.35
CA GLY A 110 -4.00 0.61 -5.57
C GLY A 110 -4.94 -0.22 -6.47
N GLU A 111 -4.38 -1.13 -7.26
CA GLU A 111 -5.14 -2.04 -8.15
C GLU A 111 -5.60 -3.31 -7.42
N LEU A 112 -5.08 -3.54 -6.21
CA LEU A 112 -5.43 -4.71 -5.41
C LEU A 112 -6.85 -4.57 -4.82
N GLY A 113 -7.80 -5.27 -5.42
CA GLY A 113 -9.14 -5.49 -4.89
C GLY A 113 -9.26 -6.86 -4.24
N ILE A 114 -9.59 -6.90 -2.95
CA ILE A 114 -9.75 -8.14 -2.19
C ILE A 114 -11.24 -8.37 -1.98
N SER A 115 -11.81 -9.35 -2.67
CA SER A 115 -13.20 -9.77 -2.44
C SER A 115 -13.41 -10.16 -0.99
N ARG A 116 -14.47 -9.66 -0.35
CA ARG A 116 -14.84 -10.09 1.01
C ARG A 116 -15.56 -11.42 1.01
N TYR A 117 -16.19 -11.81 -0.10
CA TYR A 117 -16.79 -13.12 -0.26
C TYR A 117 -15.72 -14.16 -0.63
N PHE A 118 -15.60 -15.19 0.21
CA PHE A 118 -14.67 -16.31 0.04
C PHE A 118 -15.25 -17.43 -0.85
N PHE A 119 -16.58 -17.52 -0.96
CA PHE A 119 -17.25 -18.57 -1.70
C PHE A 119 -17.55 -18.13 -3.14
N SER A 120 -16.95 -18.83 -4.11
CA SER A 120 -17.38 -18.76 -5.51
C SER A 120 -18.79 -19.32 -5.62
N ASN A 121 -19.67 -18.64 -6.37
CA ASN A 121 -21.04 -19.10 -6.70
C ASN A 121 -21.10 -20.48 -7.41
N SER A 122 -19.96 -21.11 -7.69
CA SER A 122 -19.87 -22.41 -8.35
C SER A 122 -20.18 -23.62 -7.45
N LEU A 123 -20.43 -23.45 -6.14
CA LEU A 123 -20.71 -24.57 -5.22
C LEU A 123 -22.19 -24.73 -4.83
N PHE A 124 -23.09 -23.90 -5.35
CA PHE A 124 -24.52 -23.96 -5.03
C PHE A 124 -25.41 -24.14 -6.27
N SER A 125 -25.01 -25.01 -7.21
CA SER A 125 -26.00 -25.70 -8.05
C SER A 125 -26.36 -27.02 -7.37
N ILE A 126 -27.39 -27.00 -6.50
CA ILE A 126 -28.10 -28.19 -6.04
C ILE A 126 -29.42 -28.25 -6.80
#